data_AF-A0A832CEP7-F1
#
_entry.id   AF-A0A832CEP7-F1
#
_cell.length_a   1.000
_cell.length_b   1.000
_cell.length_c   1.000
_cell.angle_alpha   90.00
_cell.angle_beta   90.00
_cell.angle_gamma   90.00
#
_symmetry.space_group_name_H-M   'P 1'
#
loop_
_entity.id
_entity.type
_entity.pdbx_description
1 polymer ?
#
loop_
_entity_poly.entity_id
_entity_poly.type
_entity_poly.pdbx_seq_one_letter_code
_entity_poly.pdbx_strand_id
1 'polypeptide(L)'
;MKQLSELKGYCIVGRHSAVKTCLWLKKSLKDLGVCYKQKFYGIQSHRCLQMTPALLCNQFCVHCWRPLELLKDFKGWDEPEFIVEESIKAQRKLLSGFYGTEGVNREKLKEAEKPNQVAISLVGEPTLYPRLPELVECYKKRGFTTFLVTNGTNPRMIELVEPTQLYVSLTAFDEQSHLEMNRPAKSLWNRILESLEAMRNSKSRKVIRLTLIKGLNMHEKALEKFDKLIRIAEPDFVEAKAYMFLGYSRLRLNFENMPSHEDIVEFSKKLEKLGYRIVDESKESRVCLLSL
;
A
#
# COMPACT_ATOMS: atom_id res chain seq x y z
N MET A 1 14.24 -8.65 -22.88
CA MET A 1 13.10 -8.72 -21.95
C MET A 1 12.97 -7.36 -21.27
N LYS A 2 11.77 -6.76 -21.18
CA LYS A 2 11.60 -5.42 -20.60
C LYS A 2 12.05 -5.39 -19.13
N GLN A 3 12.61 -4.28 -18.64
CA GLN A 3 13.03 -4.12 -17.24
C GLN A 3 12.09 -3.17 -16.47
N LEU A 4 12.05 -3.29 -15.14
CA LEU A 4 11.27 -2.35 -14.31
C LEU A 4 11.69 -0.89 -14.52
N SER A 5 12.98 -0.63 -14.71
CA SER A 5 13.55 0.68 -15.02
C SER A 5 13.08 1.27 -16.35
N GLU A 6 12.64 0.41 -17.29
CA GLU A 6 12.12 0.82 -18.60
C GLU A 6 10.62 1.18 -18.53
N LEU A 7 9.95 0.88 -17.40
CA LEU A 7 8.56 1.28 -17.20
C LEU A 7 8.45 2.73 -16.74
N LYS A 8 7.61 3.49 -17.45
CA LYS A 8 7.39 4.92 -17.18
C LYS A 8 7.12 5.19 -15.69
N GLY A 9 7.95 6.08 -15.14
CA GLY A 9 7.79 6.66 -13.81
C GLY A 9 8.43 5.87 -12.67
N TYR A 10 9.07 4.72 -12.91
CA TYR A 10 9.94 4.11 -11.91
C TYR A 10 11.34 4.73 -11.96
N CYS A 11 11.88 5.08 -10.80
CA CYS A 11 13.29 5.41 -10.62
C CYS A 11 13.88 4.40 -9.63
N ILE A 12 14.80 3.57 -10.11
CA ILE A 12 15.52 2.61 -9.26
C ILE A 12 16.45 3.39 -8.33
N VAL A 13 16.51 2.95 -7.08
CA VAL A 13 17.37 3.49 -6.03
C VAL A 13 18.25 2.36 -5.52
N GLY A 14 19.57 2.53 -5.63
CA GLY A 14 20.51 1.49 -5.26
C GLY A 14 20.28 0.18 -6.02
N ARG A 15 20.38 -0.94 -5.30
CA ARG A 15 20.31 -2.29 -5.86
C ARG A 15 18.91 -2.89 -5.83
N HIS A 16 18.09 -2.48 -4.87
CA HIS A 16 16.86 -3.20 -4.52
C HIS A 16 15.68 -2.29 -4.10
N SER A 17 15.81 -0.98 -4.30
CA SER A 17 14.77 0.00 -3.94
C SER A 17 14.27 0.73 -5.18
N ALA A 18 13.08 1.35 -5.09
CA ALA A 18 12.57 2.20 -6.16
C ALA A 18 11.60 3.27 -5.64
N VAL A 19 11.55 4.39 -6.38
CA VAL A 19 10.58 5.48 -6.20
C VAL A 19 9.72 5.60 -7.45
N LYS A 20 8.45 5.99 -7.27
CA LYS A 20 7.57 6.34 -8.39
C LYS A 20 6.53 7.38 -8.00
N THR A 21 6.34 8.38 -8.85
CA THR A 21 5.24 9.34 -8.69
C THR A 21 3.89 8.62 -8.84
N CYS A 22 3.00 8.76 -7.86
CA CYS A 22 1.68 8.16 -7.90
C CYS A 22 0.71 8.98 -8.77
N LEU A 23 -0.40 8.35 -9.20
CA LEU A 23 -1.45 9.02 -9.98
C LEU A 23 -1.99 10.28 -9.27
N TRP A 24 -2.20 10.17 -7.96
CA TRP A 24 -2.79 11.23 -7.15
C TRP A 24 -1.87 12.43 -6.94
N LEU A 25 -0.55 12.22 -6.92
CA LEU A 25 0.42 13.31 -6.96
C LEU A 25 0.23 14.11 -8.24
N LYS A 26 0.15 13.44 -9.41
CA LYS A 26 -0.05 14.11 -10.70
C LYS A 26 -1.36 14.90 -10.78
N LYS A 27 -2.46 14.32 -10.26
CA LYS A 27 -3.75 15.01 -10.18
C LYS A 27 -3.69 16.20 -9.23
N SER A 28 -3.10 16.04 -8.05
CA SER A 28 -2.99 17.12 -7.06
C SER A 28 -2.13 18.29 -7.57
N LEU A 29 -1.04 18.00 -8.29
CA LEU A 29 -0.20 19.01 -8.93
C LEU A 29 -0.94 19.82 -10.00
N LYS A 30 -2.02 19.29 -10.58
CA LYS A 30 -2.85 19.97 -11.59
C LYS A 30 -4.17 20.50 -11.03
N ASP A 31 -4.33 20.47 -9.70
CA ASP A 31 -5.58 20.85 -9.02
C ASP A 31 -6.81 20.02 -9.47
N LEU A 32 -6.59 18.79 -9.96
CA LEU A 32 -7.64 17.87 -10.44
C LEU A 32 -8.13 16.90 -9.35
N GLY A 33 -7.85 17.20 -8.08
CA GLY A 33 -8.23 16.40 -6.92
C GLY A 33 -7.05 15.68 -6.23
N VAL A 34 -7.38 15.01 -5.13
CA VAL A 34 -6.41 14.47 -4.16
C VAL A 34 -6.69 13.01 -3.83
N CYS A 35 -5.70 12.31 -3.28
CA CYS A 35 -5.85 10.93 -2.81
C CYS A 35 -6.85 10.86 -1.65
N TYR A 36 -7.63 9.79 -1.56
CA TYR A 36 -8.53 9.52 -0.43
C TYR A 36 -7.85 9.62 0.94
N LYS A 37 -6.54 9.31 1.03
CA LYS A 37 -5.77 9.43 2.28
C LYS A 37 -5.65 10.87 2.79
N GLN A 38 -5.72 11.86 1.90
CA GLN A 38 -5.77 13.27 2.31
C GLN A 38 -7.09 13.59 3.01
N LYS A 39 -8.20 13.01 2.52
CA LYS A 39 -9.52 13.11 3.16
C LYS A 39 -9.52 12.38 4.52
N PHE A 40 -9.07 11.13 4.54
CA PHE A 40 -9.18 10.25 5.72
C PHE A 40 -8.19 10.59 6.84
N TYR A 41 -6.97 11.02 6.50
CA TYR A 41 -5.87 11.11 7.46
C TYR A 41 -5.13 12.46 7.43
N GLY A 42 -5.60 13.44 6.65
CA GLY A 42 -5.01 14.77 6.58
C GLY A 42 -3.64 14.86 5.89
N ILE A 43 -3.19 13.81 5.18
CA ILE A 43 -1.92 13.89 4.44
C ILE A 43 -2.02 14.78 3.20
N GLN A 44 -0.89 15.27 2.69
CA GLN A 44 -0.86 16.11 1.50
C GLN A 44 -0.43 15.29 0.28
N SER A 45 -1.37 15.01 -0.63
CA SER A 45 -1.14 14.06 -1.73
C SER A 45 0.06 14.39 -2.62
N HIS A 46 0.36 15.66 -2.83
CA HIS A 46 1.51 16.12 -3.63
C HIS A 46 2.85 16.06 -2.89
N ARG A 47 2.85 15.94 -1.55
CA ARG A 47 4.06 15.84 -0.71
C ARG A 47 4.35 14.41 -0.23
N CYS A 48 3.67 13.42 -0.82
CA CYS A 48 3.90 12.02 -0.56
C CYS A 48 4.98 11.45 -1.50
N LEU A 49 6.05 10.91 -0.92
CA LEU A 49 7.06 10.12 -1.60
C LEU A 49 6.64 8.64 -1.57
N GLN A 50 6.26 8.05 -2.71
CA GLN A 50 5.95 6.62 -2.80
C GLN A 50 7.19 5.82 -3.21
N MET A 51 7.60 4.88 -2.35
CA MET A 51 8.79 4.06 -2.55
C MET A 51 8.60 2.60 -2.08
N THR A 52 9.59 1.77 -2.39
CA THR A 52 9.79 0.45 -1.77
C THR A 52 11.28 0.24 -1.49
N PRO A 53 11.65 -0.38 -0.35
CA PRO A 53 13.00 -0.80 -0.06
C PRO A 53 13.26 -2.25 -0.48
N ALA A 54 12.25 -2.95 -1.03
CA ALA A 54 12.37 -4.34 -1.43
C ALA A 54 11.68 -4.58 -2.77
N LEU A 55 12.48 -4.61 -3.84
CA LEU A 55 12.07 -5.09 -5.15
C LEU A 55 12.01 -6.63 -5.18
N LEU A 56 11.34 -7.22 -4.19
CA LEU A 56 11.12 -8.65 -4.01
C LEU A 56 9.75 -8.85 -3.35
N CYS A 57 9.04 -9.92 -3.70
CA CYS A 57 7.78 -10.31 -3.07
C CYS A 57 7.73 -11.82 -2.88
N ASN A 58 7.03 -12.28 -1.85
CA ASN A 58 6.78 -13.69 -1.59
C ASN A 58 5.34 -14.14 -1.91
N GLN A 59 4.57 -13.29 -2.59
CA GLN A 59 3.21 -13.55 -3.08
C GLN A 59 3.08 -13.12 -4.55
N PHE A 60 2.24 -13.83 -5.31
CA PHE A 60 1.93 -13.56 -6.72
C PHE A 60 0.43 -13.29 -6.90
N CYS A 61 -0.09 -12.32 -6.14
CA CYS A 61 -1.53 -12.10 -6.01
C CYS A 61 -2.23 -11.86 -7.35
N VAL A 62 -3.44 -12.45 -7.51
CA VAL A 62 -4.27 -12.29 -8.72
C VAL A 62 -4.56 -10.83 -9.05
N HIS A 63 -4.72 -9.99 -8.02
CA HIS A 63 -5.05 -8.56 -8.13
C HIS A 63 -3.83 -7.63 -8.21
N CYS A 64 -2.61 -8.14 -8.06
CA CYS A 64 -1.42 -7.28 -8.08
C CYS A 64 -1.25 -6.71 -9.47
N TRP A 65 -1.39 -5.38 -9.63
CA TRP A 65 -1.19 -4.72 -10.92
C TRP A 65 0.26 -4.34 -11.20
N ARG A 66 1.15 -4.55 -10.22
CA ARG A 66 2.58 -4.28 -10.35
C ARG A 66 3.27 -5.46 -11.03
N PRO A 67 4.27 -5.20 -11.88
CA PRO A 67 4.91 -6.23 -12.68
C PRO A 67 5.98 -6.96 -11.86
N LEU A 68 5.56 -7.88 -10.99
CA LEU A 68 6.47 -8.66 -10.15
C LEU A 68 7.43 -9.52 -11.00
N GLU A 69 6.98 -9.91 -12.19
CA GLU A 69 7.73 -10.70 -13.17
C GLU A 69 8.93 -9.94 -13.76
N LEU A 70 9.01 -8.61 -13.56
CA LEU A 70 10.12 -7.77 -14.02
C LEU A 70 11.12 -7.41 -12.91
N LEU A 71 10.90 -7.90 -11.70
CA LEU A 71 11.84 -7.74 -10.59
C LEU A 71 13.07 -8.60 -10.88
N LYS A 72 14.25 -8.06 -10.58
CA LYS A 72 15.53 -8.74 -10.78
C LYS A 72 16.11 -9.13 -9.43
N ASP A 73 16.85 -10.23 -9.43
CA ASP A 73 17.70 -10.57 -8.31
C ASP A 73 18.74 -9.48 -8.06
N PHE A 74 19.07 -9.30 -6.79
CA PHE A 74 20.10 -8.38 -6.33
C PHE A 74 20.93 -9.07 -5.24
N LYS A 75 22.14 -8.56 -5.02
CA LYS A 75 23.03 -9.04 -3.96
C LYS A 75 23.28 -7.92 -2.96
N GLY A 76 23.13 -8.27 -1.68
CA GLY A 76 23.31 -7.34 -0.58
C GLY A 76 22.16 -6.36 -0.40
N TRP A 77 22.07 -5.81 0.80
CA TRP A 77 21.11 -4.78 1.16
C TRP A 77 21.86 -3.47 1.36
N ASP A 78 21.38 -2.41 0.73
CA ASP A 78 21.88 -1.06 0.87
C ASP A 78 21.48 -0.48 2.25
N GLU A 79 22.29 0.46 2.73
CA GLU A 79 22.11 1.10 4.03
C GLU A 79 20.83 1.96 4.08
N PRO A 80 20.11 1.98 5.21
CA PRO A 80 18.89 2.78 5.37
C PRO A 80 19.06 4.26 5.00
N GLU A 81 20.10 4.92 5.49
CA GLU A 81 20.39 6.33 5.21
C GLU A 81 20.57 6.60 3.72
N PHE A 82 21.31 5.73 3.04
CA PHE A 82 21.51 5.80 1.59
C PHE A 82 20.16 5.69 0.85
N ILE A 83 19.31 4.72 1.22
CA ILE A 83 18.00 4.54 0.61
C ILE A 83 17.14 5.79 0.77
N VAL A 84 17.12 6.41 1.96
CA VAL A 84 16.35 7.64 2.20
C VAL A 84 16.84 8.80 1.34
N GLU A 85 18.15 9.05 1.33
CA GLU A 85 18.74 10.17 0.59
C GLU A 85 18.52 10.04 -0.91
N GLU A 86 18.81 8.86 -1.46
CA GLU A 86 18.63 8.60 -2.88
C GLU A 86 17.14 8.53 -3.27
N SER A 87 16.25 8.12 -2.37
CA SER A 87 14.81 8.20 -2.61
C SER A 87 14.32 9.64 -2.74
N ILE A 88 14.81 10.55 -1.90
CA ILE A 88 14.46 11.98 -1.98
C ILE A 88 15.02 12.60 -3.27
N LYS A 89 16.27 12.26 -3.65
CA LYS A 89 16.87 12.70 -4.92
C LYS A 89 16.09 12.16 -6.12
N ALA A 90 15.71 10.88 -6.10
CA ALA A 90 14.88 10.25 -7.13
C ALA A 90 13.51 10.92 -7.25
N GLN A 91 12.85 11.23 -6.14
CA GLN A 91 11.58 11.97 -6.14
C GLN A 91 11.73 13.34 -6.80
N ARG A 92 12.76 14.13 -6.44
CA ARG A 92 13.03 15.44 -7.06
C ARG A 92 13.32 15.32 -8.55
N LYS A 93 14.10 14.32 -8.96
CA LYS A 93 14.37 14.02 -10.37
C LYS A 93 13.09 13.70 -11.15
N LEU A 94 12.16 12.94 -10.56
CA LEU A 94 10.87 12.66 -11.20
C LEU A 94 9.97 13.90 -11.26
N LEU A 95 10.06 14.80 -10.28
CA LEU A 95 9.30 16.04 -10.22
C LEU A 95 9.79 17.11 -11.21
N SER A 96 11.07 17.12 -11.58
CA SER A 96 11.62 18.13 -12.50
C SER A 96 10.92 18.15 -13.86
N GLY A 97 10.42 17.00 -14.32
CA GLY A 97 9.63 16.90 -15.55
C GLY A 97 8.28 17.64 -15.52
N PHE A 98 7.78 18.05 -14.35
CA PHE A 98 6.51 18.76 -14.22
C PHE A 98 6.62 20.27 -14.44
N TYR A 99 7.82 20.88 -14.38
CA TYR A 99 7.97 22.33 -14.62
C TYR A 99 7.58 22.74 -16.05
N GLY A 100 7.79 21.85 -17.02
CA GLY A 100 7.38 22.04 -18.42
C GLY A 100 6.00 21.49 -18.75
N THR A 101 5.24 20.97 -17.77
CA THR A 101 3.92 20.37 -18.02
C THR A 101 2.82 21.42 -17.86
N GLU A 102 1.97 21.55 -18.88
CA GLU A 102 0.83 22.47 -18.85
C GLU A 102 -0.19 22.13 -17.73
N GLY A 103 -0.71 23.18 -17.10
CA GLY A 103 -1.71 23.10 -16.03
C GLY A 103 -1.15 22.69 -14.67
N VAL A 104 0.18 22.65 -14.49
CA VAL A 104 0.79 22.36 -13.18
C VAL A 104 0.82 23.60 -12.29
N ASN A 105 0.30 23.45 -11.08
CA ASN A 105 0.41 24.40 -9.99
C ASN A 105 1.86 24.46 -9.49
N ARG A 106 2.53 25.59 -9.74
CA ARG A 106 3.96 25.79 -9.42
C ARG A 106 4.24 25.84 -7.93
N GLU A 107 3.30 26.29 -7.11
CA GLU A 107 3.46 26.35 -5.65
C GLU A 107 3.44 24.94 -5.07
N LYS A 108 2.44 24.13 -5.44
CA LYS A 108 2.39 22.72 -5.07
C LYS A 108 3.60 21.93 -5.58
N LEU A 109 4.12 22.25 -6.76
CA LEU A 109 5.33 21.60 -7.27
C LEU A 109 6.56 21.90 -6.39
N LYS A 110 6.75 23.16 -5.98
CA LYS A 110 7.81 23.55 -5.03
C LYS A 110 7.67 22.83 -3.67
N GLU A 111 6.45 22.67 -3.19
CA GLU A 111 6.19 21.90 -1.95
C GLU A 111 6.47 20.40 -2.13
N ALA A 112 6.14 19.84 -3.30
CA ALA A 112 6.35 18.43 -3.63
C ALA A 112 7.84 18.04 -3.64
N GLU A 113 8.74 18.96 -3.98
CA GLU A 113 10.21 18.77 -3.92
C GLU A 113 10.74 18.66 -2.48
N LYS A 114 9.92 19.02 -1.49
CA LYS A 114 10.15 18.88 -0.06
C LYS A 114 9.06 17.96 0.54
N PRO A 115 9.03 16.66 0.16
CA PRO A 115 8.03 15.74 0.68
C PRO A 115 8.15 15.61 2.21
N ASN A 116 7.02 15.41 2.88
CA ASN A 116 6.93 15.25 4.35
C ASN A 116 6.16 13.98 4.74
N GLN A 117 5.74 13.17 3.76
CA GLN A 117 5.20 11.84 3.99
C GLN A 117 5.91 10.84 3.08
N VAL A 118 6.17 9.63 3.58
CA VAL A 118 6.66 8.51 2.78
C VAL A 118 5.68 7.35 2.83
N ALA A 119 5.31 6.85 1.65
CA ALA A 119 4.52 5.65 1.48
C ALA A 119 5.42 4.50 1.03
N ILE A 120 5.77 3.63 1.99
CA ILE A 120 6.56 2.42 1.81
C ILE A 120 5.60 1.32 1.33
N SER A 121 5.19 1.42 0.06
CA SER A 121 4.07 0.64 -0.49
C SER A 121 4.05 0.54 -2.03
N LEU A 122 5.20 0.74 -2.70
CA LEU A 122 5.23 0.86 -4.16
C LEU A 122 4.96 -0.47 -4.89
N VAL A 123 5.84 -1.45 -4.67
CA VAL A 123 5.84 -2.80 -5.24
C VAL A 123 6.69 -3.69 -4.33
N GLY A 124 6.48 -5.01 -4.39
CA GLY A 124 7.17 -5.94 -3.52
C GLY A 124 6.56 -6.01 -2.12
N GLU A 125 7.24 -6.73 -1.24
CA GLU A 125 6.92 -6.85 0.17
C GLU A 125 8.00 -6.15 1.01
N PRO A 126 7.74 -4.93 1.52
CA PRO A 126 8.75 -4.11 2.16
C PRO A 126 9.34 -4.75 3.43
N THR A 127 8.58 -5.62 4.12
CA THR A 127 9.08 -6.32 5.31
C THR A 127 10.16 -7.35 5.02
N LEU A 128 10.47 -7.63 3.75
CA LEU A 128 11.63 -8.44 3.36
C LEU A 128 12.95 -7.66 3.46
N TYR A 129 12.90 -6.32 3.56
CA TYR A 129 14.11 -5.54 3.84
C TYR A 129 14.48 -5.70 5.33
N PRO A 130 15.65 -6.27 5.67
CA PRO A 130 15.98 -6.67 7.04
C PRO A 130 16.17 -5.48 8.00
N ARG A 131 16.47 -4.29 7.45
CA ARG A 131 16.77 -3.06 8.20
C ARG A 131 15.62 -2.05 8.14
N LEU A 132 14.40 -2.55 7.95
CA LEU A 132 13.20 -1.72 7.81
C LEU A 132 12.92 -0.83 9.03
N PRO A 133 13.14 -1.26 10.30
CA PRO A 133 12.99 -0.38 11.45
C PRO A 133 13.92 0.83 11.37
N GLU A 134 15.20 0.62 11.05
CA GLU A 134 16.16 1.72 10.88
C GLU A 134 15.79 2.64 9.72
N LEU A 135 15.27 2.11 8.61
CA LEU A 135 14.78 2.92 7.49
C LEU A 135 13.62 3.83 7.89
N VAL A 136 12.65 3.29 8.64
CA VAL A 136 11.53 4.08 9.17
C VAL A 136 12.04 5.19 10.09
N GLU A 137 12.98 4.89 10.98
CA GLU A 137 13.59 5.89 11.86
C GLU A 137 14.38 6.95 11.08
N CYS A 138 15.09 6.58 10.02
CA CYS A 138 15.80 7.52 9.15
C CYS A 138 14.88 8.55 8.51
N TYR A 139 13.68 8.12 8.09
CA TYR A 139 12.64 9.01 7.57
C TYR A 139 12.05 9.90 8.66
N LYS A 140 11.69 9.33 9.83
CA LYS A 140 11.14 10.11 10.94
C LYS A 140 12.11 11.19 11.45
N LYS A 141 13.40 10.87 11.58
CA LYS A 141 14.45 11.84 11.95
C LYS A 141 14.56 13.03 10.99
N ARG A 142 14.11 12.86 9.74
CA ARG A 142 14.04 13.90 8.71
C ARG A 142 12.66 14.57 8.63
N GLY A 143 11.79 14.36 9.62
CA GLY A 143 10.47 14.98 9.72
C GLY A 143 9.38 14.33 8.86
N PHE A 144 9.59 13.12 8.34
CA PHE A 144 8.57 12.42 7.57
C PHE A 144 7.58 11.69 8.48
N THR A 145 6.30 11.76 8.11
CA THR A 145 5.33 10.73 8.52
C THR A 145 5.51 9.49 7.65
N THR A 146 5.50 8.30 8.26
CA THR A 146 5.82 7.04 7.59
C THR A 146 4.59 6.14 7.50
N PHE A 147 4.28 5.67 6.30
CA PHE A 147 3.16 4.76 6.03
C PHE A 147 3.73 3.46 5.45
N LEU A 148 3.66 2.37 6.23
CA LEU A 148 4.11 1.05 5.79
C LEU A 148 2.91 0.22 5.36
N VAL A 149 3.00 -0.43 4.20
CA VAL A 149 1.99 -1.40 3.74
C VAL A 149 2.66 -2.75 3.52
N THR A 150 2.23 -3.75 4.27
CA THR A 150 2.71 -5.13 4.17
C THR A 150 1.56 -6.10 3.84
N ASN A 151 1.90 -7.23 3.22
CA ASN A 151 1.00 -8.36 3.01
C ASN A 151 0.84 -9.25 4.26
N GLY A 152 1.53 -8.93 5.37
CA GLY A 152 1.39 -9.63 6.65
C GLY A 152 2.11 -10.97 6.72
N THR A 153 3.06 -11.27 5.84
CA THR A 153 3.76 -12.58 5.87
C THR A 153 5.05 -12.59 6.69
N ASN A 154 5.40 -11.47 7.35
CA ASN A 154 6.60 -11.36 8.18
C ASN A 154 6.28 -10.81 9.58
N PRO A 155 5.74 -11.66 10.49
CA PRO A 155 5.30 -11.26 11.83
C PRO A 155 6.43 -10.62 12.64
N ARG A 156 7.62 -11.22 12.64
CA ARG A 156 8.80 -10.66 13.33
C ARG A 156 9.09 -9.21 12.93
N MET A 157 8.95 -8.87 11.66
CA MET A 157 9.21 -7.49 11.22
C MET A 157 8.11 -6.52 11.68
N ILE A 158 6.86 -7.00 11.75
CA ILE A 158 5.72 -6.22 12.24
C ILE A 158 5.87 -5.90 13.73
N GLU A 159 6.41 -6.83 14.53
CA GLU A 159 6.74 -6.59 15.95
C GLU A 159 7.81 -5.50 16.14
N LEU A 160 8.76 -5.40 15.21
CA LEU A 160 9.93 -4.51 15.34
C LEU A 160 9.71 -3.11 14.77
N VAL A 161 8.85 -2.97 13.76
CA VAL A 161 8.70 -1.72 13.01
C VAL A 161 7.60 -0.83 13.61
N GLU A 162 7.91 0.44 13.83
CA GLU A 162 6.96 1.42 14.38
C GLU A 162 6.72 2.59 13.39
N PRO A 163 6.07 2.39 12.23
CA PRO A 163 5.73 3.52 11.34
C PRO A 163 4.69 4.46 11.98
N THR A 164 4.49 5.66 11.42
CA THR A 164 3.36 6.52 11.82
C THR A 164 2.02 5.82 11.61
N GLN A 165 1.88 5.05 10.52
CA GLN A 165 0.73 4.20 10.27
C GLN A 165 1.15 2.88 9.63
N LEU A 166 0.76 1.77 10.26
CA LEU A 166 1.00 0.40 9.83
C LEU A 166 -0.25 -0.15 9.14
N TYR A 167 -0.09 -0.61 7.91
CA TYR A 167 -1.12 -1.32 7.16
C TYR A 167 -0.77 -2.79 6.98
N VAL A 168 -1.71 -3.67 7.32
CA VAL A 168 -1.74 -5.05 6.82
C VAL A 168 -2.83 -5.14 5.75
N SER A 169 -2.43 -5.54 4.55
CA SER A 169 -3.33 -5.67 3.40
C SER A 169 -3.86 -7.10 3.33
N LEU A 170 -5.17 -7.27 3.51
CA LEU A 170 -5.84 -8.56 3.40
C LEU A 170 -6.63 -8.66 2.09
N THR A 171 -6.66 -9.85 1.52
CA THR A 171 -7.40 -10.16 0.29
C THR A 171 -7.95 -11.58 0.37
N ALA A 172 -7.14 -12.49 0.91
CA ALA A 172 -7.59 -13.79 1.38
C ALA A 172 -8.21 -13.68 2.78
N PHE A 173 -9.11 -14.62 3.08
CA PHE A 173 -9.87 -14.70 4.33
C PHE A 173 -9.70 -16.06 5.04
N ASP A 174 -8.99 -17.00 4.43
CA ASP A 174 -8.57 -18.28 4.99
C ASP A 174 -7.34 -18.81 4.24
N GLU A 175 -6.79 -19.94 4.69
CA GLU A 175 -5.64 -20.58 4.05
C GLU A 175 -5.90 -20.98 2.58
N GLN A 176 -7.10 -21.47 2.27
CA GLN A 176 -7.44 -21.87 0.90
C GLN A 176 -7.46 -20.67 -0.05
N SER A 177 -8.19 -19.61 0.30
CA SER A 177 -8.22 -18.36 -0.45
C SER A 177 -6.84 -17.70 -0.51
N HIS A 178 -5.97 -17.90 0.48
CA HIS A 178 -4.59 -17.43 0.44
C HIS A 178 -3.78 -18.12 -0.66
N LEU A 179 -3.87 -19.45 -0.75
CA LEU A 179 -3.23 -20.21 -1.83
C LEU A 179 -3.77 -19.81 -3.21
N GLU A 180 -5.08 -19.63 -3.35
CA GLU A 180 -5.73 -19.33 -4.63
C GLU A 180 -5.53 -17.89 -5.09
N MET A 181 -5.67 -16.92 -4.17
CA MET A 181 -5.70 -15.49 -4.48
C MET A 181 -4.34 -14.80 -4.30
N ASN A 182 -3.56 -15.16 -3.27
CA ASN A 182 -2.22 -14.59 -3.06
C ASN A 182 -1.12 -15.40 -3.75
N ARG A 183 -1.36 -16.68 -4.05
CA ARG A 183 -0.45 -17.57 -4.79
C ARG A 183 1.00 -17.54 -4.28
N PRO A 184 1.24 -17.74 -2.97
CA PRO A 184 2.59 -17.95 -2.46
C PRO A 184 3.12 -19.32 -2.93
N ALA A 185 4.44 -19.55 -2.84
CA ALA A 185 5.02 -20.86 -3.15
C ALA A 185 4.58 -21.98 -2.19
N LYS A 186 4.24 -21.63 -0.95
CA LYS A 186 3.66 -22.48 0.08
C LYS A 186 2.72 -21.64 0.94
N SER A 187 1.79 -22.25 1.66
CA SER A 187 0.92 -21.50 2.58
C SER A 187 1.77 -20.70 3.58
N LEU A 188 1.46 -19.40 3.68
CA LEU A 188 2.02 -18.48 4.68
C LEU A 188 0.91 -18.00 5.64
N TRP A 189 -0.23 -18.71 5.68
CA TRP A 189 -1.42 -18.26 6.38
C TRP A 189 -1.21 -18.08 7.89
N ASN A 190 -0.54 -19.03 8.54
CA ASN A 190 -0.23 -18.91 9.97
C ASN A 190 0.61 -17.67 10.28
N ARG A 191 1.56 -17.32 9.39
CA ARG A 191 2.36 -16.09 9.53
C ARG A 191 1.52 -14.82 9.41
N ILE A 192 0.45 -14.86 8.60
CA ILE A 192 -0.53 -13.78 8.51
C ILE A 192 -1.29 -13.66 9.82
N LEU A 193 -1.74 -14.76 10.41
CA LEU A 193 -2.42 -14.74 11.72
C LEU A 193 -1.49 -14.19 12.82
N GLU A 194 -0.26 -14.69 12.92
CA GLU A 194 0.78 -14.18 13.83
C GLU A 194 1.02 -12.67 13.61
N SER A 195 0.99 -12.22 12.36
CA SER A 195 1.17 -10.80 12.02
C SER A 195 0.01 -9.91 12.45
N LEU A 196 -1.22 -10.43 12.43
CA LEU A 196 -2.39 -9.73 12.95
C LEU A 196 -2.30 -9.61 14.48
N GLU A 197 -1.86 -10.65 15.17
CA GLU A 197 -1.59 -10.61 16.62
C GLU A 197 -0.46 -9.62 16.96
N ALA A 198 0.66 -9.66 16.22
CA ALA A 198 1.75 -8.70 16.37
C ALA A 198 1.29 -7.26 16.12
N MET A 199 0.45 -7.06 15.10
CA MET A 199 -0.12 -5.75 14.77
C MET A 199 -0.95 -5.18 15.91
N ARG A 200 -1.76 -5.99 16.62
CA ARG A 200 -2.57 -5.56 17.77
C ARG A 200 -1.75 -4.80 18.81
N ASN A 201 -0.54 -5.29 19.07
CA ASN A 201 0.40 -4.75 20.06
C ASN A 201 1.27 -3.60 19.54
N SER A 202 1.16 -3.24 18.26
CA SER A 202 1.93 -2.12 17.70
C SER A 202 1.48 -0.78 18.29
N LYS A 203 2.45 0.10 18.57
CA LYS A 203 2.23 1.50 18.96
C LYS A 203 1.87 2.40 17.78
N SER A 204 2.02 1.90 16.56
CA SER A 204 1.64 2.62 15.34
C SER A 204 0.13 2.76 15.28
N ARG A 205 -0.35 3.74 14.51
CA ARG A 205 -1.76 3.71 14.06
C ARG A 205 -1.96 2.51 13.14
N LYS A 206 -2.92 1.65 13.44
CA LYS A 206 -3.16 0.34 12.83
C LYS A 206 -4.29 0.41 11.81
N VAL A 207 -4.05 -0.09 10.60
CA VAL A 207 -5.07 -0.15 9.55
C VAL A 207 -5.10 -1.52 8.88
N ILE A 208 -6.24 -2.21 8.95
CA ILE A 208 -6.50 -3.34 8.07
C ILE A 208 -7.08 -2.82 6.76
N ARG A 209 -6.43 -3.12 5.64
CA ARG A 209 -6.98 -2.78 4.32
C ARG A 209 -7.46 -4.03 3.61
N LEU A 210 -8.77 -4.13 3.41
CA LEU A 210 -9.38 -5.17 2.61
C LEU A 210 -9.37 -4.75 1.13
N THR A 211 -8.75 -5.56 0.27
CA THR A 211 -8.89 -5.42 -1.19
C THR A 211 -10.03 -6.31 -1.65
N LEU A 212 -11.18 -5.71 -1.95
CA LEU A 212 -12.43 -6.37 -2.26
C LEU A 212 -12.57 -6.57 -3.78
N ILE A 213 -12.87 -7.81 -4.18
CA ILE A 213 -12.91 -8.27 -5.56
C ILE A 213 -14.24 -8.99 -5.77
N LYS A 214 -15.04 -8.46 -6.70
CA LYS A 214 -16.37 -9.00 -7.00
C LYS A 214 -16.24 -10.41 -7.55
N GLY A 215 -17.03 -11.32 -7.01
CA GLY A 215 -17.01 -12.74 -7.35
C GLY A 215 -15.91 -13.57 -6.68
N LEU A 216 -15.00 -12.97 -5.89
CA LEU A 216 -13.95 -13.74 -5.19
C LEU A 216 -14.05 -13.66 -3.67
N ASN A 217 -14.15 -12.46 -3.09
CA ASN A 217 -14.05 -12.29 -1.62
C ASN A 217 -15.08 -11.31 -1.03
N MET A 218 -16.20 -11.10 -1.71
CA MET A 218 -17.28 -10.22 -1.26
C MET A 218 -18.56 -10.96 -0.85
N HIS A 219 -18.52 -12.29 -0.73
CA HIS A 219 -19.65 -13.11 -0.32
C HIS A 219 -19.70 -13.28 1.22
N GLU A 220 -20.83 -13.76 1.76
CA GLU A 220 -21.08 -13.82 3.22
C GLU A 220 -20.00 -14.61 3.98
N LYS A 221 -19.60 -15.78 3.48
CA LYS A 221 -18.52 -16.58 4.10
C LYS A 221 -17.18 -15.83 4.19
N ALA A 222 -16.86 -14.96 3.23
CA ALA A 222 -15.65 -14.16 3.25
C ALA A 222 -15.78 -13.03 4.28
N LEU A 223 -16.95 -12.39 4.33
CA LEU A 223 -17.28 -11.37 5.32
C LEU A 223 -17.10 -11.89 6.76
N GLU A 224 -17.71 -13.03 7.10
CA GLU A 224 -17.58 -13.66 8.43
C GLU A 224 -16.13 -13.98 8.81
N LYS A 225 -15.31 -14.33 7.83
CA LYS A 225 -13.91 -14.65 8.05
C LYS A 225 -13.04 -13.40 8.15
N PHE A 226 -13.30 -12.37 7.35
CA PHE A 226 -12.67 -11.06 7.52
C PHE A 226 -12.97 -10.45 8.88
N ASP A 227 -14.19 -10.59 9.40
CA ASP A 227 -14.53 -10.18 10.76
C ASP A 227 -13.55 -10.80 11.78
N LYS A 228 -13.40 -12.13 11.76
CA LYS A 228 -12.49 -12.84 12.66
C LYS A 228 -11.06 -12.31 12.57
N LEU A 229 -10.57 -12.04 11.36
CA LEU A 229 -9.22 -11.48 11.15
C LEU A 229 -9.10 -10.05 11.68
N ILE A 230 -10.11 -9.21 11.48
CA ILE A 230 -10.15 -7.84 12.01
C ILE A 230 -10.14 -7.86 13.54
N ARG A 231 -10.89 -8.78 14.17
CA ARG A 231 -10.90 -8.96 15.64
C ARG A 231 -9.57 -9.45 16.19
N ILE A 232 -8.81 -10.25 15.43
CA ILE A 232 -7.45 -10.61 15.83
C ILE A 232 -6.55 -9.36 15.83
N ALA A 233 -6.64 -8.51 14.81
CA ALA A 233 -5.75 -7.35 14.70
C ALA A 233 -6.13 -6.13 15.56
N GLU A 234 -7.42 -5.97 15.90
CA GLU A 234 -7.98 -4.79 16.60
C GLU A 234 -7.41 -3.45 16.07
N PRO A 235 -7.55 -3.16 14.76
CA PRO A 235 -6.98 -1.97 14.17
C PRO A 235 -7.73 -0.69 14.56
N ASP A 236 -7.10 0.47 14.49
CA ASP A 236 -7.80 1.75 14.66
C ASP A 236 -8.78 2.01 13.50
N PHE A 237 -8.43 1.52 12.30
CA PHE A 237 -9.21 1.70 11.09
C PHE A 237 -9.29 0.43 10.23
N VAL A 238 -10.41 0.27 9.53
CA VAL A 238 -10.56 -0.69 8.43
C VAL A 238 -10.83 0.08 7.13
N GLU A 239 -9.98 -0.12 6.13
CA GLU A 239 -10.21 0.39 4.77
C GLU A 239 -10.81 -0.73 3.91
N ALA A 240 -12.12 -0.67 3.65
CA ALA A 240 -12.78 -1.55 2.68
C ALA A 240 -12.66 -0.93 1.28
N LYS A 241 -11.82 -1.51 0.43
CA LYS A 241 -11.43 -0.88 -0.84
C LYS A 241 -11.62 -1.79 -2.04
N ALA A 242 -12.21 -1.26 -3.11
CA ALA A 242 -12.32 -1.97 -4.38
C ALA A 242 -10.94 -2.29 -4.97
N TYR A 243 -10.81 -3.51 -5.48
CA TYR A 243 -9.87 -3.80 -6.54
C TYR A 243 -10.15 -2.91 -7.74
N MET A 244 -9.10 -2.42 -8.39
CA MET A 244 -9.19 -1.60 -9.61
C MET A 244 -8.54 -2.35 -10.76
N PHE A 245 -9.25 -2.45 -11.90
CA PHE A 245 -8.80 -3.17 -13.09
C PHE A 245 -7.63 -2.44 -13.80
N LEU A 246 -6.39 -2.64 -13.35
CA LEU A 246 -5.21 -1.87 -13.75
C LEU A 246 -3.99 -2.77 -14.03
N GLY A 247 -3.09 -2.32 -14.90
CA GLY A 247 -1.77 -2.95 -15.08
C GLY A 247 -1.81 -4.46 -15.33
N TYR A 248 -0.94 -5.20 -14.65
CA TYR A 248 -0.76 -6.64 -14.87
C TYR A 248 -1.88 -7.51 -14.30
N SER A 249 -2.74 -6.99 -13.41
CA SER A 249 -3.87 -7.77 -12.88
C SER A 249 -4.90 -8.07 -13.98
N ARG A 250 -4.92 -7.29 -15.06
CA ARG A 250 -5.76 -7.50 -16.24
C ARG A 250 -5.46 -8.78 -17.00
N LEU A 251 -4.32 -9.42 -16.73
CA LEU A 251 -3.95 -10.73 -17.29
C LEU A 251 -4.54 -11.89 -16.47
N ARG A 252 -5.14 -11.61 -15.31
CA ARG A 252 -5.54 -12.61 -14.31
C ARG A 252 -6.98 -12.45 -13.81
N LEU A 253 -7.53 -11.25 -13.92
CA LEU A 253 -8.91 -10.89 -13.55
C LEU A 253 -9.57 -10.21 -14.73
N ASN A 254 -10.91 -10.07 -14.67
CA ASN A 254 -11.72 -9.37 -15.66
C ASN A 254 -12.20 -8.02 -15.12
N PHE A 255 -12.81 -7.20 -15.99
CA PHE A 255 -13.32 -5.88 -15.61
C PHE A 255 -14.47 -6.01 -14.59
N GLU A 256 -15.31 -7.03 -14.73
CA GLU A 256 -16.47 -7.35 -13.88
C GLU A 256 -16.07 -7.67 -12.44
N ASN A 257 -14.80 -8.06 -12.21
CA ASN A 257 -14.27 -8.28 -10.87
C ASN A 257 -14.03 -6.97 -10.10
N MET A 258 -14.08 -5.80 -10.76
CA MET A 258 -13.93 -4.48 -10.14
C MET A 258 -15.28 -4.02 -9.55
N PRO A 259 -15.46 -4.00 -8.22
CA PRO A 259 -16.72 -3.59 -7.60
C PRO A 259 -17.03 -2.11 -7.86
N SER A 260 -18.32 -1.75 -7.91
CA SER A 260 -18.74 -0.34 -7.90
C SER A 260 -18.47 0.30 -6.53
N HIS A 261 -18.65 1.62 -6.40
CA HIS A 261 -18.54 2.24 -5.07
C HIS A 261 -19.70 1.79 -4.17
N GLU A 262 -20.88 1.65 -4.75
CA GLU A 262 -22.09 1.18 -4.08
C GLU A 262 -21.93 -0.24 -3.53
N ASP A 263 -21.29 -1.15 -4.29
CA ASP A 263 -20.92 -2.50 -3.82
C ASP A 263 -20.03 -2.43 -2.56
N ILE A 264 -19.08 -1.48 -2.51
CA ILE A 264 -18.16 -1.30 -1.38
C ILE A 264 -18.90 -0.74 -0.16
N VAL A 265 -19.79 0.23 -0.35
CA VAL A 265 -20.63 0.76 0.73
C VAL A 265 -21.52 -0.34 1.31
N GLU A 266 -22.16 -1.16 0.48
CA GLU A 266 -23.00 -2.26 0.94
C GLU A 266 -22.18 -3.30 1.74
N PHE A 267 -21.00 -3.70 1.24
CA PHE A 267 -20.11 -4.59 1.96
C PHE A 267 -19.65 -4.00 3.30
N SER A 268 -19.34 -2.70 3.31
CA SER A 268 -18.90 -1.99 4.51
C SER A 268 -20.01 -1.92 5.57
N LYS A 269 -21.27 -1.69 5.17
CA LYS A 269 -22.43 -1.76 6.08
C LYS A 269 -22.62 -3.14 6.71
N LYS A 270 -22.31 -4.21 5.96
CA LYS A 270 -22.33 -5.57 6.51
C LYS A 270 -21.19 -5.80 7.52
N LEU A 271 -20.03 -5.18 7.31
CA LEU A 271 -18.93 -5.14 8.28
C LEU A 271 -19.23 -4.28 9.53
N GLU A 272 -20.20 -3.36 9.50
CA GLU A 272 -20.50 -2.53 10.68
C GLU A 272 -21.06 -3.32 11.87
N LYS A 273 -21.55 -4.54 11.63
CA LYS A 273 -22.07 -5.46 12.67
C LYS A 273 -21.02 -5.86 13.74
N LEU A 274 -19.80 -5.33 13.62
CA LEU A 274 -18.60 -5.74 14.35
C LEU A 274 -18.11 -4.67 15.34
N GLY A 275 -18.84 -3.56 15.48
CA GLY A 275 -18.48 -2.43 16.36
C GLY A 275 -17.78 -1.29 15.63
N TYR A 276 -17.26 -1.52 14.42
CA TYR A 276 -16.77 -0.46 13.54
C TYR A 276 -17.94 0.20 12.81
N ARG A 277 -17.84 1.50 12.57
CA ARG A 277 -18.82 2.28 11.80
C ARG A 277 -18.16 2.95 10.62
N ILE A 278 -18.88 3.12 9.53
CA ILE A 278 -18.40 3.91 8.40
C ILE A 278 -18.30 5.36 8.86
N VAL A 279 -17.08 5.91 8.87
CA VAL A 279 -16.80 7.29 9.29
C VAL A 279 -16.51 8.21 8.10
N ASP A 280 -16.07 7.65 6.97
CA ASP A 280 -15.84 8.41 5.74
C ASP A 280 -15.80 7.49 4.51
N GLU A 281 -15.90 8.07 3.31
CA GLU A 281 -15.79 7.36 2.03
C GLU A 281 -15.15 8.22 0.92
N SER A 282 -14.58 7.59 -0.11
CA SER A 282 -14.16 8.25 -1.34
C SER A 282 -14.64 7.45 -2.55
N LYS A 283 -15.58 8.04 -3.30
CA LYS A 283 -16.17 7.46 -4.51
C LYS A 283 -15.14 7.30 -5.62
N GLU A 284 -14.22 8.26 -5.77
CA GLU A 284 -13.18 8.25 -6.81
C GLU A 284 -12.17 7.12 -6.61
N SER A 285 -11.94 6.74 -5.35
CA SER A 285 -11.05 5.63 -4.97
C SER A 285 -11.80 4.34 -4.63
N ARG A 286 -13.13 4.35 -4.67
CA ARG A 286 -14.04 3.24 -4.29
C ARG A 286 -13.65 2.60 -2.97
N VAL A 287 -13.63 3.41 -1.91
CA VAL A 287 -13.17 3.00 -0.59
C VAL A 287 -14.05 3.60 0.50
N CYS A 288 -14.37 2.78 1.51
CA CYS A 288 -14.94 3.22 2.77
C CYS A 288 -13.90 3.11 3.88
N LEU A 289 -13.91 4.07 4.80
CA LEU A 289 -13.16 4.05 6.05
C LEU A 289 -14.12 3.67 7.17
N LEU A 290 -13.77 2.64 7.92
CA LEU A 290 -14.46 2.27 9.14
C LEU A 290 -13.55 2.48 10.34
N SER A 291 -14.11 2.88 11.47
CA SER A 291 -13.43 3.06 12.77
C SER A 291 -14.36 2.66 13.92
N LEU A 292 -13.82 2.30 15.08
CA LEU A 292 -14.59 1.93 16.27
C LEU A 292 -15.46 3.09 16.81
#